data_AF-A0A1D6IT45-F1
#
_entry.id   AF-A0A1D6IT45-F1
#
_cell.length_a   1.000
_cell.length_b   1.000
_cell.length_c   1.000
_cell.angle_alpha   90.00
_cell.angle_beta   90.00
_cell.angle_gamma   90.00
#
_symmetry.space_group_name_H-M   'P 1'
#
loop_
_entity.id
_entity.type
_entity.pdbx_description
1 polymer ?
#
loop_
_entity_poly.entity_id
_entity_poly.type
_entity_poly.pdbx_seq_one_letter_code
_entity_poly.pdbx_strand_id
1 'polypeptide(L)'
;MPVKSLDEWADLLQPVDDFLGSNLRSKLAGLDLLNVTRMTAQRKDGHLSVYLSPSGPVPRYKQDCSHWCLPGVPDAWNELLYALVMRRHKKMGARTPNTEEGDGDVFSRPS
;
A
#
# COMPACT_ATOMS: atom_id res chain seq x y z
N MET A 1 -11.37 -19.51 -13.73
CA MET A 1 -9.98 -19.62 -14.23
C MET A 1 -9.04 -19.70 -13.04
N PRO A 2 -7.96 -20.51 -13.07
CA PRO A 2 -7.06 -20.64 -11.93
C PRO A 2 -6.38 -19.29 -11.68
N VAL A 3 -6.29 -18.90 -10.40
CA VAL A 3 -5.42 -17.80 -9.97
C VAL A 3 -4.01 -18.23 -10.34
N LYS A 4 -3.34 -17.49 -11.24
CA LYS A 4 -1.95 -17.77 -11.59
C LYS A 4 -1.11 -17.72 -10.30
N SER A 5 -0.23 -18.71 -10.12
CA SER A 5 0.64 -18.77 -8.94
C SER A 5 1.45 -17.48 -8.83
N LEU A 6 1.73 -17.04 -7.59
CA LEU A 6 2.61 -15.91 -7.35
C LEU A 6 4.04 -16.16 -7.88
N ASP A 7 4.43 -17.43 -7.96
CA ASP A 7 5.74 -17.85 -8.48
C ASP A 7 5.95 -17.41 -9.93
N GLU A 8 4.88 -17.27 -10.71
CA GLU A 8 4.93 -16.81 -12.11
C GLU A 8 5.26 -15.30 -12.21
N TRP A 9 5.04 -14.55 -11.13
CA TRP A 9 5.34 -13.11 -11.05
C TRP A 9 6.62 -12.83 -10.27
N ALA A 10 7.18 -13.81 -9.57
CA ALA A 10 8.41 -13.66 -8.79
C ALA A 10 9.56 -13.18 -9.69
N ASP A 11 9.69 -13.74 -10.89
CA ASP A 11 10.70 -13.36 -11.89
C ASP A 11 10.57 -11.90 -12.34
N LEU A 12 9.34 -11.38 -12.45
CA LEU A 12 9.09 -9.98 -12.81
C LEU A 12 9.36 -9.02 -11.65
N LEU A 13 9.29 -9.51 -10.42
CA LEU A 13 9.56 -8.73 -9.21
C LEU A 13 11.03 -8.76 -8.81
N GLN A 14 11.84 -9.70 -9.34
CA GLN A 14 13.27 -9.79 -9.01
C GLN A 14 14.04 -8.48 -9.17
N PRO A 15 13.88 -7.70 -10.26
CA PRO A 15 14.59 -6.42 -10.39
C PRO A 15 14.23 -5.42 -9.28
N VAL A 16 12.98 -5.46 -8.79
CA VAL A 16 12.50 -4.60 -7.71
C VAL A 16 12.99 -5.12 -6.36
N ASP A 17 12.93 -6.43 -6.13
CA ASP A 17 13.43 -7.05 -4.90
C ASP A 17 14.95 -6.92 -4.76
N ASP A 18 15.69 -7.05 -5.86
CA ASP A 18 17.14 -6.83 -5.94
C ASP A 18 17.48 -5.36 -5.69
N PHE A 19 16.72 -4.42 -6.28
CA PHE A 19 16.88 -3.00 -6.02
C PHE A 19 16.57 -2.62 -4.57
N LEU A 20 15.57 -3.26 -3.97
CA LEU A 20 15.22 -3.12 -2.55
C LEU A 20 16.12 -3.98 -1.64
N GLY A 21 17.06 -4.74 -2.22
CA GLY A 21 17.97 -5.65 -1.56
C GLY A 21 19.13 -4.94 -0.85
N SER A 22 19.42 -5.43 0.36
CA SER A 22 20.55 -5.24 1.29
C SER A 22 21.22 -3.86 1.47
N ASN A 23 21.50 -3.10 0.41
CA ASN A 23 22.19 -1.81 0.47
C ASN A 23 21.24 -0.61 0.51
N LEU A 24 20.01 -0.75 0.02
CA LEU A 24 19.05 0.35 -0.02
C LEU A 24 18.15 0.41 1.21
N ARG A 25 17.91 -0.70 1.93
CA ARG A 25 17.12 -0.70 3.18
C ARG A 25 17.74 0.16 4.28
N SER A 26 19.07 0.22 4.34
CA SER A 26 19.82 1.09 5.24
C SER A 26 19.82 2.55 4.76
N LYS A 27 19.85 2.80 3.45
CA LYS A 27 19.73 4.15 2.85
C LYS A 27 18.31 4.73 2.83
N LEU A 28 17.29 3.87 2.86
CA LEU A 28 15.86 4.20 2.83
C LEU A 28 15.23 4.09 4.23
N ALA A 29 16.01 4.29 5.30
CA ALA A 29 15.49 4.28 6.66
C ALA A 29 14.33 5.28 6.77
N GLY A 30 13.10 4.75 6.95
CA GLY A 30 11.87 5.54 6.99
C GLY A 30 10.92 5.34 5.81
N LEU A 31 11.32 4.63 4.75
CA LEU A 31 10.44 4.22 3.65
C LEU A 31 9.75 2.89 3.97
N ASP A 32 8.42 2.88 3.89
CA ASP A 32 7.60 1.67 3.98
C ASP A 32 7.13 1.28 2.57
N LEU A 33 7.28 0.00 2.19
CA LEU A 33 6.82 -0.52 0.90
C LEU A 33 5.41 -1.12 1.03
N LEU A 34 4.48 -0.65 0.20
CA LEU A 34 3.14 -1.25 0.06
C LEU A 34 3.12 -2.22 -1.14
N ASN A 35 3.27 -3.52 -0.88
CA ASN A 35 3.19 -4.54 -1.93
C ASN A 35 1.72 -4.85 -2.26
N VAL A 36 1.23 -4.33 -3.39
CA VAL A 36 -0.13 -4.56 -3.90
C VAL A 36 -0.23 -5.66 -4.97
N THR A 37 0.90 -6.23 -5.40
CA THR A 37 1.00 -7.07 -6.61
C THR A 37 0.03 -8.24 -6.60
N ARG A 38 -0.02 -8.99 -5.48
CA ARG A 38 -0.90 -10.17 -5.36
C ARG A 38 -2.37 -9.82 -5.47
N MET A 39 -2.82 -8.77 -4.77
CA MET A 39 -4.21 -8.34 -4.77
C MET A 39 -4.62 -7.80 -6.14
N THR A 40 -3.75 -7.00 -6.76
CA THR A 40 -3.96 -6.45 -8.10
C THR A 40 -4.03 -7.55 -9.17
N ALA A 41 -3.17 -8.57 -9.10
CA ALA A 41 -3.15 -9.67 -10.06
C ALA A 41 -4.45 -10.50 -10.09
N GLN A 42 -5.23 -10.47 -9.00
CA GLN A 42 -6.53 -11.13 -8.92
C GLN A 42 -7.65 -10.36 -9.65
N ARG A 43 -7.44 -9.07 -9.98
CA ARG A 43 -8.47 -8.17 -10.50
C ARG A 43 -8.40 -7.90 -12.00
N LYS A 44 -8.18 -8.93 -12.81
CA LYS A 44 -8.10 -8.80 -14.30
C LYS A 44 -9.38 -8.26 -14.94
N ASP A 45 -10.51 -8.30 -14.22
CA ASP A 45 -11.82 -7.74 -14.58
C ASP A 45 -11.86 -6.21 -14.52
N GLY A 46 -10.93 -5.58 -13.81
CA GLY A 46 -10.91 -4.14 -13.56
C GLY A 46 -10.37 -3.29 -14.72
N HIS A 47 -10.06 -3.86 -15.88
CA HIS A 47 -9.47 -3.13 -17.01
C HIS A 47 -10.51 -2.59 -18.01
N LEU A 48 -10.22 -1.44 -18.61
CA LEU A 48 -11.10 -0.78 -19.59
C LEU A 48 -11.39 -1.64 -20.82
N SER A 49 -10.44 -2.50 -21.19
CA SER A 49 -10.55 -3.45 -22.31
C SER A 49 -11.73 -4.42 -22.19
N VAL A 50 -12.27 -4.64 -21.00
CA VAL A 50 -13.47 -5.47 -20.77
C VAL A 50 -14.73 -4.81 -21.34
N TYR A 51 -14.78 -3.47 -21.40
CA TYR A 51 -15.97 -2.71 -21.80
C TYR A 51 -15.85 -2.05 -23.18
N LEU A 52 -14.68 -2.11 -23.82
CA LEU A 52 -14.39 -1.44 -25.09
C LEU A 52 -14.98 -2.14 -26.34
N SER A 53 -15.65 -3.28 -26.21
CA SER A 53 -16.26 -3.97 -27.35
C SER A 53 -17.66 -4.48 -27.03
N PRO A 54 -18.70 -3.80 -27.53
CA PRO A 54 -20.09 -4.25 -27.42
C PRO A 54 -20.39 -5.54 -28.23
N SER A 55 -19.47 -5.95 -29.11
CA SER A 55 -19.71 -6.98 -30.15
C SER A 55 -18.79 -8.20 -30.05
N GLY A 56 -18.02 -8.36 -28.97
CA GLY A 56 -17.17 -9.55 -28.74
C GLY A 56 -15.81 -9.22 -28.11
N PRO A 57 -14.91 -10.21 -27.93
CA PRO A 57 -13.63 -9.98 -27.28
C PRO A 57 -12.75 -8.99 -28.06
N VAL A 58 -12.27 -7.93 -27.41
CA VAL A 58 -11.29 -7.00 -28.00
C VAL A 58 -10.03 -7.80 -28.40
N PRO A 59 -9.48 -7.62 -29.62
CA PRO A 59 -8.23 -8.26 -30.02
C PRO A 59 -7.10 -7.96 -29.02
N ARG A 60 -6.25 -8.94 -28.70
CA ARG A 60 -5.19 -8.82 -27.67
C ARG A 60 -4.30 -7.58 -27.82
N TYR A 61 -4.01 -7.16 -29.05
CA TYR A 61 -3.18 -5.99 -29.33
C TYR A 61 -3.89 -4.63 -29.13
N LYS A 62 -5.22 -4.64 -28.94
CA LYS A 62 -6.04 -3.47 -28.59
C LYS A 62 -6.55 -3.52 -27.15
N GLN A 63 -6.20 -4.55 -26.39
CA GLN A 63 -6.57 -4.66 -24.98
C GLN A 63 -5.67 -3.73 -24.16
N ASP A 64 -6.28 -2.73 -23.55
CA ASP A 64 -5.67 -1.99 -22.46
C ASP A 64 -5.57 -2.89 -21.22
N CYS A 65 -4.34 -3.26 -20.87
CA CYS A 65 -3.97 -4.05 -19.68
C CYS A 65 -3.22 -3.20 -18.65
N SER A 66 -3.03 -1.91 -18.90
CA SER A 66 -2.25 -1.01 -18.04
C SER A 66 -3.14 -0.08 -17.23
N HIS A 67 -4.33 0.24 -17.74
CA HIS A 67 -5.26 1.14 -17.07
C HIS A 67 -6.37 0.39 -16.34
N TRP A 68 -6.79 0.95 -15.20
CA TRP A 68 -7.88 0.44 -14.39
C TRP A 68 -9.12 1.30 -14.55
N CYS A 69 -10.29 0.68 -14.64
CA CYS A 69 -11.57 1.35 -14.51
C CYS A 69 -11.72 1.96 -13.11
N LEU A 70 -12.44 3.07 -13.04
CA LEU A 70 -12.84 3.70 -11.79
C LEU A 70 -14.37 3.69 -11.66
N PRO A 71 -14.94 3.38 -10.48
CA PRO A 71 -14.23 2.93 -9.28
C PRO A 71 -13.60 1.53 -9.45
N GLY A 72 -12.46 1.26 -8.83
CA GLY A 72 -11.73 0.01 -9.05
C GLY A 72 -10.47 -0.20 -8.21
N VAL A 73 -9.50 -0.88 -8.82
CA VAL A 73 -8.27 -1.34 -8.13
C VAL A 73 -7.46 -0.19 -7.50
N PRO A 74 -7.30 0.99 -8.15
CA PRO A 74 -6.60 2.12 -7.56
C PRO A 74 -7.26 2.65 -6.27
N ASP A 75 -8.59 2.58 -6.16
CA ASP A 75 -9.30 3.04 -4.96
C ASP A 75 -8.96 2.17 -3.74
N ALA A 76 -8.89 0.84 -3.93
CA ALA A 76 -8.46 -0.08 -2.88
C ALA A 76 -7.01 0.18 -2.44
N TRP A 77 -6.11 0.55 -3.36
CA TRP A 77 -4.75 0.96 -2.97
C TRP A 77 -4.76 2.20 -2.08
N ASN A 78 -5.59 3.19 -2.42
CA ASN A 78 -5.73 4.42 -1.63
C ASN A 78 -6.29 4.14 -0.23
N GLU A 79 -7.26 3.24 -0.10
CA GLU A 79 -7.80 2.82 1.21
C GLU A 79 -6.72 2.14 2.08
N LEU A 80 -5.94 1.21 1.51
CA LEU A 80 -4.82 0.59 2.23
C LEU A 80 -3.77 1.62 2.64
N LEU A 81 -3.39 2.52 1.73
CA LEU A 81 -2.42 3.58 2.01
C LEU A 81 -2.90 4.48 3.14
N TYR A 82 -4.16 4.91 3.10
CA TYR A 82 -4.77 5.72 4.15
C TYR A 82 -4.73 5.02 5.51
N ALA A 83 -5.10 3.73 5.55
CA ALA A 83 -5.05 2.94 6.78
C ALA A 83 -3.62 2.85 7.35
N LEU A 84 -2.60 2.69 6.49
CA LEU A 84 -1.20 2.64 6.91
C LEU A 84 -0.71 3.99 7.46
N VAL A 85 -1.03 5.09 6.79
CA VAL A 85 -0.70 6.45 7.26
C VAL A 85 -1.35 6.71 8.62
N MET A 86 -2.63 6.37 8.78
CA MET A 86 -3.35 6.53 10.04
C MET A 86 -2.77 5.68 11.17
N ARG A 87 -2.41 4.42 10.87
CA ARG A 87 -1.73 3.54 11.82
C ARG A 87 -0.40 4.11 12.27
N ARG A 88 0.38 4.69 11.34
CA ARG A 88 1.67 5.31 11.64
C ARG A 88 1.49 6.56 12.50
N HIS A 89 0.52 7.41 12.19
CA HIS A 89 0.18 8.59 12.98
C HIS A 89 -0.17 8.23 14.43
N LYS A 90 -1.05 7.23 14.64
CA LYS A 90 -1.38 6.72 15.99
C LYS A 90 -0.16 6.18 16.73
N LYS A 91 0.73 5.46 16.03
CA LYS A 91 1.96 4.91 16.63
C LYS A 91 2.96 6.00 17.04
N MET A 92 2.99 7.14 16.34
CA MET A 92 3.81 8.30 16.72
C MET A 92 3.23 9.05 17.91
N GLY A 93 1.91 9.23 17.97
CA GLY A 93 1.22 9.83 19.13
C GLY A 93 1.23 8.96 20.39
N ALA A 94 1.40 7.64 20.27
CA ALA A 94 1.56 6.73 21.41
C ALA A 94 3.02 6.58 21.90
N ARG A 95 3.99 7.19 21.19
CA ARG A 95 5.43 7.04 21.47
C ARG A 95 6.06 8.30 22.07
N THR A 96 5.27 9.34 22.33
CA THR A 96 5.68 10.43 23.24
C THR A 96 5.81 9.83 24.64
N PRO A 97 7.02 9.80 25.24
CA PRO A 97 7.18 9.41 26.62
C PRO A 97 6.44 10.45 27.48
N ASN A 98 5.82 9.98 28.55
CA ASN A 98 5.56 10.82 29.70
C ASN A 98 6.89 11.49 30.07
N THR A 99 7.04 12.78 29.80
CA THR A 99 8.09 13.61 30.36
C THR A 99 7.37 14.83 30.90
N GLU A 100 7.34 14.85 32.23
CA GLU A 100 7.05 15.97 33.13
C GLU A 100 5.59 16.42 33.21
N GLU A 101 4.85 15.78 34.13
CA GLU A 101 3.93 16.50 35.00
C GLU A 101 4.49 16.41 36.41
N GLY A 102 5.24 17.44 36.78
CA GLY A 102 5.89 17.59 38.06
C GLY A 102 6.37 19.03 38.21
N ASP A 103 5.45 19.97 38.36
CA ASP A 103 5.56 21.02 39.38
C ASP A 103 4.23 21.76 39.56
N GLY A 104 3.87 22.08 40.81
CA GLY A 104 2.88 23.12 41.10
C GLY A 104 1.64 22.81 41.93
N ASP A 105 1.72 21.98 42.98
CA ASP A 105 0.73 22.07 44.08
C ASP A 105 1.44 22.13 45.44
N VAL A 106 2.12 23.26 45.67
CA VAL A 106 2.44 23.75 47.02
C VAL A 106 1.24 24.59 47.46
N PHE A 107 0.22 23.95 48.03
CA PHE A 107 -0.66 24.63 48.98
C PHE A 107 -0.30 24.18 50.38
N SER A 108 0.64 24.93 50.97
CA SER A 108 0.89 24.96 52.40
C SER A 108 -0.43 25.01 53.16
N ARG A 109 -0.68 24.02 54.01
CA ARG A 109 -1.64 24.16 55.11
C ARG A 109 -1.12 25.23 56.07
N PRO A 110 -1.91 26.25 56.44
CA PRO A 110 -1.69 26.97 57.68
C PRO A 110 -2.78 26.63 58.70
N SER A 111 -2.30 26.28 59.89
CA SER A 111 -2.96 26.23 61.22
C SER A 111 -4.14 25.28 61.41
#